data_AF-A0A432W8Q7-F1
#
_entry.id   AF-A0A432W8Q7-F1
#
_cell.length_a   1.000
_cell.length_b   1.000
_cell.length_c   1.000
_cell.angle_alpha   90.00
_cell.angle_beta   90.00
_cell.angle_gamma   90.00
#
_symmetry.space_group_name_H-M   'P 1'
#
loop_
_entity.id
_entity.type
_entity.pdbx_description
1 polymer ?
#
loop_
_entity_poly.entity_id
_entity_poly.type
_entity_poly.pdbx_seq_one_letter_code
_entity_poly.pdbx_strand_id
1 'polypeptide(L)'
;MLTLQQLPNRVRVETDTEFGAHNRFVQASMSPNGDYLAFTTSGTAHSAAWIYRLDGSEPEPAAFQYGGNLRLSLWHPDSEYLVVMHSGPGGGATLSVTDIARLGATVAEANTPVRTPFHEEIPPEQQNYDAIAWEDGKLRFNMSGAYWLYHPDEGVSEY
;
A
#
# COMPACT_ATOMS: atom_id res chain seq x y z
N MET A 1 12.00 19.63 3.92
CA MET A 1 11.22 19.42 2.68
C MET A 1 11.83 18.22 1.97
N LEU A 2 11.08 17.14 1.77
CA LEU A 2 11.56 15.93 1.10
C LEU A 2 11.69 16.20 -0.41
N THR A 3 12.79 15.74 -1.02
CA THR A 3 13.06 15.88 -2.46
C THR A 3 13.34 14.52 -3.10
N LEU A 4 13.21 14.41 -4.44
CA LEU A 4 13.48 13.16 -5.17
C LEU A 4 14.90 12.63 -4.95
N GLN A 5 15.88 13.51 -4.68
CA GLN A 5 17.27 13.13 -4.44
C GLN A 5 17.49 12.43 -3.10
N GLN A 6 16.56 12.61 -2.15
CA GLN A 6 16.60 11.98 -0.84
C GLN A 6 15.86 10.64 -0.82
N LEU A 7 15.19 10.27 -1.93
CA LEU A 7 14.61 8.95 -2.06
C LEU A 7 15.71 7.94 -2.40
N PRO A 8 15.63 6.72 -1.87
CA PRO A 8 16.44 5.62 -2.37
C PRO A 8 16.26 5.52 -3.88
N ASN A 9 17.36 5.30 -4.62
CA ASN A 9 17.29 5.17 -6.08
C ASN A 9 16.76 3.80 -6.53
N ARG A 10 16.49 2.89 -5.59
CA ARG A 10 15.94 1.56 -5.81
C ARG A 10 14.85 1.25 -4.78
N VAL A 11 13.84 0.53 -5.22
CA VAL A 11 12.81 -0.11 -4.40
C VAL A 11 13.18 -1.59 -4.32
N ARG A 12 13.40 -2.11 -3.12
CA ARG A 12 13.52 -3.55 -2.91
C ARG A 12 12.14 -4.12 -2.65
N VAL A 13 11.68 -4.99 -3.52
CA VAL A 13 10.38 -5.66 -3.36
C VAL A 13 10.56 -6.88 -2.47
N GLU A 14 11.64 -7.62 -2.69
CA GLU A 14 12.09 -8.78 -1.92
C GLU A 14 13.62 -8.78 -1.85
N THR A 15 14.22 -9.70 -1.09
CA THR A 15 15.69 -9.81 -0.92
C THR A 15 16.46 -9.86 -2.24
N ASP A 16 15.92 -10.59 -3.23
CA ASP A 16 16.58 -10.82 -4.53
C ASP A 16 15.95 -10.01 -5.68
N THR A 17 14.97 -9.14 -5.37
CA THR A 17 14.18 -8.42 -6.37
C THR A 17 14.18 -6.91 -6.10
N GLU A 18 14.82 -6.14 -6.99
CA GLU A 18 14.88 -4.68 -6.89
C GLU A 18 14.56 -3.98 -8.22
N PHE A 19 13.96 -2.78 -8.13
CA PHE A 19 13.65 -1.92 -9.26
C PHE A 19 14.13 -0.48 -9.02
N GLY A 20 14.41 0.30 -10.06
CA GLY A 20 14.75 1.73 -9.88
C GLY A 20 13.60 2.52 -9.27
N ALA A 21 13.84 3.41 -8.31
CA ALA A 21 12.81 4.32 -7.82
C ALA A 21 12.59 5.45 -8.84
N HIS A 22 11.33 5.72 -9.21
CA HIS A 22 11.00 6.62 -10.32
C HIS A 22 10.70 8.07 -9.90
N ASN A 23 10.76 8.96 -10.90
CA ASN A 23 11.06 10.39 -10.77
C ASN A 23 9.85 11.33 -10.59
N ARG A 24 8.67 10.84 -10.18
CA ARG A 24 7.52 11.74 -9.96
C ARG A 24 6.69 11.36 -8.74
N PHE A 25 6.63 12.27 -7.78
CA PHE A 25 5.64 12.24 -6.70
C PHE A 25 4.23 12.44 -7.26
N VAL A 26 3.30 11.58 -6.85
CA VAL A 26 1.90 11.62 -7.31
C VAL A 26 0.94 11.98 -6.18
N GLN A 27 1.14 11.39 -5.01
CA GLN A 27 0.29 11.58 -3.85
C GLN A 27 1.15 11.58 -2.58
N ALA A 28 0.69 12.29 -1.56
CA ALA A 28 1.23 12.22 -0.21
C ALA A 28 0.10 12.27 0.82
N SER A 29 0.31 11.67 1.99
CA SER A 29 -0.63 11.64 3.10
C SER A 29 0.13 11.55 4.43
N MET A 30 -0.22 12.40 5.39
CA MET A 30 0.36 12.36 6.73
C MET A 30 -0.39 11.31 7.57
N SER A 31 0.33 10.57 8.41
CA SER A 31 -0.28 9.71 9.43
C SER A 31 -1.02 10.55 10.48
N PRO A 32 -2.05 9.99 11.15
CA PRO A 32 -2.83 10.70 12.18
C PRO A 32 -2.00 11.29 13.32
N ASN A 33 -1.00 10.54 13.82
CA ASN A 33 -0.06 11.01 14.84
C ASN A 33 0.96 12.04 14.33
N GLY A 34 1.06 12.26 13.02
CA GLY A 34 1.97 13.23 12.42
C GLY A 34 3.43 12.78 12.30
N ASP A 35 3.78 11.57 12.70
CA ASP A 35 5.18 11.10 12.70
C ASP A 35 5.64 10.54 11.34
N TYR A 36 4.69 10.21 10.46
CA TYR A 36 4.97 9.56 9.18
C TYR A 36 4.32 10.30 8.01
N LEU A 37 5.09 10.46 6.93
CA LEU A 37 4.59 10.88 5.63
C LEU A 37 4.60 9.68 4.68
N ALA A 38 3.42 9.22 4.27
CA ALA A 38 3.29 8.32 3.15
C ALA A 38 3.31 9.12 1.84
N PHE A 39 3.94 8.59 0.80
CA PHE A 39 3.87 9.16 -0.54
C PHE A 39 4.01 8.08 -1.61
N THR A 40 3.49 8.38 -2.80
CA THR A 40 3.67 7.52 -3.97
C THR A 40 4.56 8.18 -5.01
N THR A 41 5.39 7.36 -5.64
CA THR A 41 6.10 7.70 -6.87
C THR A 41 5.60 6.85 -8.03
N SER A 42 5.50 7.45 -9.21
CA SER A 42 5.13 6.76 -10.45
C SER A 42 6.23 6.91 -11.50
N GLY A 43 6.48 5.87 -12.26
CA GLY A 43 7.23 5.93 -13.50
C GLY A 43 6.58 5.10 -14.61
N THR A 44 7.24 5.04 -15.75
CA THR A 44 6.70 4.37 -16.95
C THR A 44 6.47 2.87 -16.74
N ALA A 45 7.35 2.22 -15.97
CA ALA A 45 7.30 0.76 -15.79
C ALA A 45 6.59 0.32 -14.51
N HIS A 46 6.60 1.13 -13.46
CA HIS A 46 6.08 0.76 -12.14
C HIS A 46 5.81 1.98 -11.25
N SER A 47 5.07 1.75 -10.18
CA SER A 47 4.82 2.70 -9.10
C SER A 47 5.24 2.12 -7.75
N ALA A 48 5.60 2.98 -6.81
CA ALA A 48 5.96 2.59 -5.44
C ALA A 48 5.30 3.53 -4.42
N ALA A 49 4.90 2.97 -3.29
CA ALA A 49 4.54 3.72 -2.09
C ALA A 49 5.69 3.62 -1.09
N TRP A 50 5.87 4.69 -0.33
CA TRP A 50 6.96 4.86 0.62
C TRP A 50 6.43 5.45 1.90
N ILE A 51 7.10 5.13 3.01
CA ILE A 51 6.91 5.79 4.29
C ILE A 51 8.19 6.54 4.65
N TYR A 52 8.06 7.83 4.96
CA TYR A 52 9.14 8.65 5.47
C TYR A 52 8.82 9.05 6.92
N ARG A 53 9.74 8.73 7.84
CA ARG A 53 9.64 9.17 9.24
C ARG A 53 10.12 10.63 9.32
N LEU A 54 9.36 11.47 10.03
CA LEU A 54 9.70 12.90 10.13
C LEU A 54 10.89 13.20 11.05
N ASP A 55 11.47 12.19 11.69
CA ASP A 55 12.74 12.27 12.42
C ASP A 55 13.97 12.43 11.49
N GLY A 56 13.77 12.30 10.18
CA GLY A 56 14.83 12.47 9.18
C GLY A 56 15.45 11.16 8.68
N SER A 57 14.92 9.99 9.07
CA SER A 57 15.35 8.70 8.53
C SER A 57 15.19 8.61 7.01
N GLU A 58 15.88 7.68 6.37
CA GLU A 58 15.62 7.41 4.95
C GLU A 58 14.18 6.88 4.76
N PRO A 59 13.51 7.21 3.63
CA PRO A 59 12.22 6.63 3.31
C PRO A 59 12.30 5.12 3.07
N GLU A 60 11.36 4.37 3.64
CA GLU A 60 11.27 2.92 3.55
C GLU A 60 10.19 2.50 2.53
N PRO A 61 10.43 1.44 1.74
CA PRO A 61 9.49 0.99 0.72
C PRO A 61 8.28 0.30 1.38
N ALA A 62 7.08 0.73 0.99
CA ALA A 62 5.83 0.34 1.66
C ALA A 62 4.90 -0.50 0.78
N ALA A 63 4.88 -0.24 -0.52
CA ALA A 63 4.14 -1.02 -1.51
C ALA A 63 4.76 -0.85 -2.91
N PHE A 64 4.51 -1.80 -3.80
CA PHE A 64 5.02 -1.78 -5.17
C PHE A 64 3.98 -2.29 -6.17
N GLN A 65 3.94 -1.69 -7.37
CA GLN A 65 3.08 -2.13 -8.47
C GLN A 65 3.85 -2.09 -9.79
N TYR A 66 4.07 -3.25 -10.40
CA TYR A 66 4.55 -3.32 -11.78
C TYR A 66 3.42 -3.01 -12.76
N GLY A 67 3.70 -2.23 -13.81
CA GLY A 67 2.77 -1.98 -14.91
C GLY A 67 1.46 -1.30 -14.50
N GLY A 68 1.49 -0.34 -13.59
CA GLY A 68 0.27 0.25 -13.05
C GLY A 68 0.54 1.39 -12.07
N ASN A 69 -0.47 1.69 -11.25
CA ASN A 69 -0.44 2.79 -10.30
C ASN A 69 -0.74 2.33 -8.88
N LEU A 70 -0.24 3.11 -7.92
CA LEU A 70 -0.59 3.01 -6.52
C LEU A 70 -1.30 4.28 -6.08
N ARG A 71 -2.28 4.14 -5.18
CA ARG A 71 -2.89 5.26 -4.47
C ARG A 71 -2.87 4.99 -2.97
N LEU A 72 -2.56 6.02 -2.20
CA LEU A 72 -2.72 5.96 -0.75
C LEU A 72 -4.21 6.08 -0.45
N SER A 73 -4.73 5.19 0.39
CA SER A 73 -6.15 5.16 0.74
C SER A 73 -6.38 5.66 2.15
N LEU A 74 -6.35 4.76 3.15
CA LEU A 74 -6.73 5.05 4.53
C LEU A 74 -5.59 4.71 5.49
N TRP A 75 -5.22 5.68 6.32
CA TRP A 75 -4.45 5.39 7.53
C TRP A 75 -5.36 4.74 8.58
N HIS A 76 -4.83 3.78 9.33
CA HIS A 76 -5.43 3.38 10.59
C HIS A 76 -5.40 4.57 11.56
N PRO A 77 -6.45 4.79 12.38
CA PRO A 77 -6.51 5.89 13.34
C PRO A 77 -5.30 5.96 14.28
N ASP A 78 -4.73 4.81 14.65
CA ASP A 78 -3.56 4.71 15.54
C ASP A 78 -2.22 4.77 14.80
N SER A 79 -2.20 5.15 13.51
CA SER A 79 -1.00 5.29 12.66
C SER A 79 -0.18 4.01 12.44
N GLU A 80 -0.62 2.85 12.92
CA GLU A 80 0.10 1.58 12.80
C GLU A 80 -0.02 0.89 11.44
N TYR A 81 -1.06 1.23 10.67
CA TYR A 81 -1.29 0.66 9.34
C TYR A 81 -1.66 1.70 8.29
N LEU A 82 -1.31 1.42 7.03
CA LEU A 82 -1.74 2.18 5.87
C LEU A 82 -2.32 1.26 4.80
N VAL A 83 -3.53 1.56 4.35
CA VAL A 83 -4.14 0.90 3.19
C VAL A 83 -3.63 1.53 1.90
N VAL A 84 -3.13 0.70 1.00
CA VAL A 84 -2.69 1.10 -0.34
C VAL A 84 -3.56 0.40 -1.37
N MET A 85 -4.04 1.17 -2.35
CA MET A 85 -4.78 0.63 -3.48
C MET A 85 -3.86 0.44 -4.68
N HIS A 86 -3.96 -0.73 -5.31
CA HIS A 86 -3.18 -1.18 -6.44
C HIS A 86 -4.06 -1.25 -7.68
N SER A 87 -3.68 -0.56 -8.75
CA SER A 87 -4.31 -0.71 -10.06
C SER A 87 -3.28 -1.24 -11.05
N GLY A 88 -3.37 -2.53 -11.36
CA GLY A 88 -2.43 -3.23 -12.26
C GLY A 88 -2.81 -3.13 -13.73
N PRO A 89 -1.95 -3.66 -14.63
CA PRO A 89 -2.16 -3.58 -16.08
C PRO A 89 -3.33 -4.43 -16.57
N GLY A 90 -3.73 -5.46 -15.81
CA GLY A 90 -4.88 -6.32 -16.12
C GLY A 90 -6.24 -5.66 -15.88
N GLY A 91 -6.28 -4.42 -15.39
CA GLY A 91 -7.50 -3.79 -14.92
C GLY A 91 -7.82 -4.15 -13.46
N GLY A 92 -8.93 -3.63 -12.95
CA GLY A 92 -9.34 -3.77 -11.55
C GLY A 92 -8.55 -2.90 -10.58
N ALA A 93 -8.90 -3.04 -9.30
CA ALA A 93 -8.21 -2.43 -8.17
C ALA A 93 -8.20 -3.41 -6.99
N THR A 94 -7.02 -3.63 -6.40
CA THR A 94 -6.86 -4.46 -5.19
C THR A 94 -6.32 -3.62 -4.04
N LEU A 95 -6.40 -4.14 -2.82
CA LEU A 95 -5.91 -3.46 -1.62
C LEU A 95 -4.75 -4.24 -1.01
N SER A 96 -3.85 -3.51 -0.36
CA SER A 96 -2.88 -4.05 0.57
C SER A 96 -2.85 -3.19 1.84
N VAL A 97 -2.37 -3.77 2.92
CA VAL A 97 -2.14 -3.09 4.20
C VAL A 97 -0.65 -3.14 4.51
N THR A 98 -0.04 -1.96 4.64
CA THR A 98 1.34 -1.80 5.12
C THR A 98 1.32 -1.66 6.64
N ASP A 99 2.06 -2.53 7.32
CA ASP A 99 2.38 -2.49 8.75
C ASP A 99 3.60 -1.60 9.00
N ILE A 100 3.39 -0.49 9.70
CA ILE A 100 4.43 0.51 9.97
C ILE A 100 5.51 -0.03 10.91
N ALA A 101 5.16 -0.93 11.84
CA ALA A 101 6.12 -1.51 12.77
C ALA A 101 7.05 -2.54 12.09
N ARG A 102 6.64 -3.07 10.94
CA ARG A 102 7.41 -4.03 10.14
C ARG A 102 8.11 -3.41 8.93
N LEU A 103 8.07 -2.09 8.79
CA LEU A 103 8.88 -1.42 7.78
C LEU A 103 10.36 -1.79 7.95
N GLY A 104 11.03 -1.92 6.81
CA GLY A 104 12.37 -2.44 6.77
C GLY A 104 12.97 -2.29 5.39
N ALA A 105 13.79 -3.27 5.02
CA ALA A 105 14.55 -3.21 3.78
C ALA A 105 13.68 -3.48 2.55
N THR A 106 12.56 -4.20 2.68
CA THR A 106 11.76 -4.66 1.54
C THR A 106 10.26 -4.43 1.72
N VAL A 107 9.54 -4.34 0.60
CA VAL A 107 8.07 -4.26 0.61
C VAL A 107 7.43 -5.49 1.26
N ALA A 108 7.95 -6.69 0.98
CA ALA A 108 7.37 -7.95 1.46
C ALA A 108 7.40 -8.11 2.99
N GLU A 109 8.27 -7.40 3.70
CA GLU A 109 8.35 -7.44 5.17
C GLU A 109 7.14 -6.78 5.83
N ALA A 110 6.61 -5.72 5.22
CA ALA A 110 5.61 -4.84 5.82
C ALA A 110 4.25 -4.90 5.13
N ASN A 111 4.17 -5.33 3.86
CA ASN A 111 2.96 -5.23 3.06
C ASN A 111 2.21 -6.56 2.95
N THR A 112 0.95 -6.56 3.38
CA THR A 112 0.06 -7.72 3.29
C THR A 112 -1.07 -7.46 2.29
N PRO A 113 -1.25 -8.27 1.25
CA PRO A 113 -2.40 -8.15 0.35
C PRO A 113 -3.72 -8.45 1.06
N VAL A 114 -4.76 -7.66 0.77
CA VAL A 114 -6.13 -7.91 1.22
C VAL A 114 -6.86 -8.68 0.12
N ARG A 115 -7.23 -9.93 0.40
CA ARG A 115 -7.86 -10.84 -0.58
C ARG A 115 -9.07 -11.53 0.03
N THR A 116 -10.20 -11.49 -0.65
CA THR A 116 -11.35 -12.34 -0.31
C THR A 116 -11.02 -13.82 -0.58
N PRO A 117 -11.71 -14.79 0.04
CA PRO A 117 -11.52 -16.22 -0.23
C PRO A 117 -11.61 -16.60 -1.72
N PHE A 118 -12.43 -15.87 -2.49
CA PHE A 118 -12.65 -16.12 -3.92
C PHE A 118 -11.73 -15.29 -4.84
N HIS A 119 -10.72 -14.60 -4.32
CA HIS A 119 -9.87 -13.68 -5.09
C HIS A 119 -9.30 -14.33 -6.35
N GLU A 120 -8.75 -15.55 -6.22
CA GLU A 120 -8.09 -16.27 -7.31
C GLU A 120 -9.09 -16.80 -8.36
N GLU A 121 -10.39 -16.86 -8.04
CA GLU A 121 -11.46 -17.30 -8.95
C GLU A 121 -12.00 -16.15 -9.80
N ILE A 122 -11.69 -14.91 -9.43
CA ILE A 122 -12.21 -13.71 -10.08
C ILE A 122 -11.16 -13.16 -11.05
N PRO A 123 -11.50 -12.96 -12.34
CA PRO A 123 -10.60 -12.34 -13.30
C PRO A 123 -10.10 -10.96 -12.84
N PRO A 124 -8.83 -10.59 -13.10
CA PRO A 124 -8.24 -9.34 -12.60
C PRO A 124 -9.07 -8.09 -12.88
N GLU A 125 -9.66 -7.98 -14.07
CA GLU A 125 -10.49 -6.83 -14.47
C GLU A 125 -11.80 -6.70 -13.68
N GLN A 126 -12.21 -7.77 -12.99
CA GLN A 126 -13.40 -7.82 -12.13
C GLN A 126 -13.06 -7.73 -10.64
N GLN A 127 -11.77 -7.78 -10.28
CA GLN A 127 -11.31 -7.57 -8.91
C GLN A 127 -11.37 -6.07 -8.60
N ASN A 128 -12.50 -5.59 -8.09
CA ASN A 128 -12.69 -4.18 -7.74
C ASN A 128 -12.92 -4.06 -6.24
N TYR A 129 -11.81 -3.86 -5.52
CA TYR A 129 -11.75 -3.66 -4.09
C TYR A 129 -11.73 -2.16 -3.79
N ASP A 130 -12.54 -1.73 -2.82
CA ASP A 130 -12.56 -0.35 -2.36
C ASP A 130 -12.57 -0.29 -0.83
N ALA A 131 -11.65 0.50 -0.27
CA ALA A 131 -11.50 0.63 1.18
C ALA A 131 -12.51 1.66 1.70
N ILE A 132 -13.27 1.30 2.74
CA ILE A 132 -14.35 2.15 3.23
C ILE A 132 -13.94 2.90 4.50
N ALA A 133 -13.59 2.16 5.56
CA ALA A 133 -13.24 2.72 6.85
C ALA A 133 -12.54 1.67 7.73
N TRP A 134 -11.78 2.15 8.71
CA TRP A 134 -11.38 1.35 9.86
C TRP A 134 -12.45 1.48 10.95
N GLU A 135 -12.96 0.36 11.44
CA GLU A 135 -13.97 0.26 12.51
C GLU A 135 -13.53 -0.89 13.44
N ASP A 136 -13.39 -0.60 14.74
CA ASP A 136 -12.99 -1.59 15.77
C ASP A 136 -11.73 -2.41 15.41
N GLY A 137 -10.70 -1.75 14.87
CA GLY A 137 -9.43 -2.38 14.46
C GLY A 137 -9.52 -3.20 13.16
N LYS A 138 -10.68 -3.17 12.47
CA LYS A 138 -10.91 -3.90 11.22
C LYS A 138 -11.13 -2.92 10.06
N LEU A 139 -10.52 -3.21 8.93
CA LEU A 139 -10.77 -2.50 7.68
C LEU A 139 -12.06 -3.07 7.07
N ARG A 140 -13.10 -2.24 7.00
CA ARG A 140 -14.26 -2.52 6.15
C ARG A 140 -13.93 -2.16 4.71
N PHE A 141 -14.19 -3.07 3.79
CA PHE A 141 -14.00 -2.84 2.35
C PHE A 141 -15.14 -3.45 1.54
N ASN A 142 -15.31 -2.95 0.32
CA ASN A 142 -16.22 -3.52 -0.68
C ASN A 142 -15.40 -4.34 -1.68
N MET A 143 -15.92 -5.48 -2.12
CA MET A 143 -15.45 -6.20 -3.29
C MET A 143 -16.64 -6.44 -4.22
N SER A 144 -16.67 -5.71 -5.33
CA SER A 144 -17.69 -5.83 -6.38
C SER A 144 -19.14 -5.90 -5.88
N GLY A 145 -19.47 -5.06 -4.88
CA GLY A 145 -20.81 -4.95 -4.30
C GLY A 145 -21.03 -5.70 -2.99
N ALA A 146 -20.15 -6.62 -2.60
CA ALA A 146 -20.18 -7.32 -1.31
C ALA A 146 -19.27 -6.63 -0.29
N TYR A 147 -19.68 -6.61 0.98
CA TYR A 147 -18.89 -6.02 2.08
C TYR A 147 -18.14 -7.09 2.85
N TRP A 148 -16.93 -6.74 3.26
CA TRP A 148 -15.99 -7.62 3.94
C TRP A 148 -15.25 -6.85 5.03
N LEU A 149 -14.67 -7.59 5.98
CA LEU A 149 -13.78 -7.10 7.02
C LEU A 149 -12.39 -7.70 6.83
N TYR A 150 -11.35 -6.90 7.05
CA TYR A 150 -9.98 -7.35 7.15
C TYR A 150 -9.39 -6.97 8.51
N HIS A 151 -8.79 -7.92 9.21
CA HIS A 151 -7.94 -7.67 10.37
C HIS A 151 -6.51 -8.12 10.07
N PRO A 152 -5.46 -7.34 10.41
CA PRO A 152 -4.06 -7.70 10.14
C PRO A 152 -3.67 -9.11 10.60
N ASP A 153 -4.14 -9.53 11.78
CA ASP A 153 -3.81 -10.84 12.36
C ASP A 153 -4.80 -11.96 12.00
N GLU A 154 -6.04 -11.63 11.62
CA GLU A 154 -7.10 -12.64 11.38
C GLU A 154 -7.37 -12.85 9.89
N GLY A 155 -6.92 -11.93 9.03
CA GLY A 155 -7.20 -11.93 7.60
C GLY A 155 -8.61 -11.41 7.29
N VAL A 156 -9.17 -11.86 6.15
CA VAL A 156 -10.48 -11.42 5.65
C VAL A 156 -11.61 -12.28 6.18
N SER A 157 -12.72 -11.66 6.57
CA SER A 157 -13.99 -12.28 6.97
C SER A 157 -15.19 -11.55 6.37
N GLU A 158 -16.35 -12.20 6.33
CA GLU A 158 -17.59 -11.57 5.88
C GLU A 158 -18.04 -10.47 6.87
N TYR A 159 -18.66 -9.40 6.35
CA TYR A 159 -19.20 -8.28 7.14
C TYR A 159 -20.50 -8.64 7.86
#